data_AF-A0A7S1ARA2-F1
#
_entry.id   AF-A0A7S1ARA2-F1
#
_cell.length_a   1.000
_cell.length_b   1.000
_cell.length_c   1.000
_cell.angle_alpha   90.00
_cell.angle_beta   90.00
_cell.angle_gamma   90.00
#
_symmetry.space_group_name_H-M   'P 1'
#
loop_
_entity.id
_entity.type
_entity.pdbx_description
1 polymer ?
#
loop_
_entity_poly.entity_id
_entity_poly.type
_entity_poly.pdbx_seq_one_letter_code
_entity_poly.pdbx_strand_id
1 'polypeptide(L)'
;CCGYSLGDAYWVLEAFGVRVAVIGTASTVMPSLAARPMNVSELCGVDVLVFTEHFAIAGSETNPLRSIPAAVNDVVRTLDAGGCVLAPLTSDLAFSIELVEAMGRAISQAK
;
A
#
# COMPACT_ATOMS: atom_id res chain seq x y z
N CYS A 1 -5.75 -7.85 9.74
CA CYS A 1 -4.85 -6.83 9.15
C CYS A 1 -5.41 -6.43 7.79
N CYS A 2 -5.57 -5.13 7.50
CA CYS A 2 -6.14 -4.66 6.22
C CYS A 2 -5.12 -4.53 5.09
N GLY A 3 -3.82 -4.60 5.40
CA GLY A 3 -2.77 -4.66 4.39
C GLY A 3 -2.56 -3.42 3.52
N TYR A 4 -3.21 -2.29 3.84
CA TYR A 4 -3.00 -1.03 3.15
C TYR A 4 -1.79 -0.27 3.70
N SER A 5 -1.73 -0.06 5.02
CA SER A 5 -0.62 0.60 5.71
C SER A 5 -0.18 -0.16 6.97
N LEU A 6 0.90 0.31 7.60
CA LEU A 6 1.44 -0.30 8.81
C LEU A 6 0.48 -0.10 9.98
N GLY A 7 0.04 -1.21 10.59
CA GLY A 7 -0.85 -1.19 11.75
C GLY A 7 -2.34 -1.19 11.39
N ASP A 8 -2.70 -1.22 10.10
CA ASP A 8 -4.10 -1.23 9.72
C ASP A 8 -4.83 -2.51 10.13
N ALA A 9 -6.00 -2.32 10.71
CA ALA A 9 -6.89 -3.37 11.17
C ALA A 9 -8.31 -3.13 10.67
N TYR A 10 -9.04 -4.24 10.52
CA TYR A 10 -10.48 -4.24 10.36
C TYR A 10 -11.06 -4.90 11.61
N TRP A 11 -12.33 -4.62 11.86
CA TRP A 11 -13.04 -5.19 13.00
C TRP A 11 -14.13 -6.12 12.50
N VAL A 12 -14.23 -7.30 13.11
CA VAL A 12 -15.39 -8.18 12.97
C VAL A 12 -16.12 -8.16 14.29
N LEU A 13 -17.37 -7.69 14.26
CA LEU A 13 -18.25 -7.58 15.41
C LEU A 13 -19.30 -8.69 15.30
N GLU A 14 -19.56 -9.40 16.38
CA GLU A 14 -20.58 -10.45 16.44
C GLU A 14 -21.58 -10.16 17.55
N ALA A 15 -22.87 -10.08 17.20
CA ALA A 15 -23.95 -9.89 18.16
C ALA A 15 -25.23 -10.55 17.66
N PHE A 16 -25.95 -11.25 18.54
CA PHE A 16 -27.22 -11.93 18.22
C PHE A 16 -27.13 -12.90 17.01
N GLY A 17 -25.97 -13.52 16.81
CA GLY A 17 -25.73 -14.41 15.68
C GLY A 17 -25.51 -13.70 14.34
N VAL A 18 -25.41 -12.37 14.34
CA VAL A 18 -25.07 -11.56 13.17
C VAL A 18 -23.62 -11.12 13.27
N ARG A 19 -22.85 -11.38 12.21
CA ARG A 19 -21.44 -11.01 12.06
C ARG A 19 -21.33 -9.83 11.10
N VAL A 20 -20.72 -8.73 11.56
CA VAL A 20 -20.51 -7.50 10.79
C VAL A 20 -19.02 -7.21 10.69
N ALA A 21 -18.49 -7.11 9.48
CA ALA A 21 -17.12 -6.67 9.24
C ALA A 21 -17.10 -5.18 8.85
N VAL A 22 -16.29 -4.40 9.55
CA VAL A 22 -16.03 -2.98 9.26
C VAL A 22 -14.62 -2.84 8.73
N ILE A 23 -14.50 -2.40 7.47
CA ILE A 23 -13.26 -2.35 6.70
C ILE A 23 -13.02 -0.90 6.25
N GLY A 24 -11.87 -0.35 6.66
CA GLY A 24 -11.36 0.94 6.17
C GLY A 24 -10.63 0.79 4.84
N THR A 25 -9.50 1.48 4.66
CA THR A 25 -8.61 1.17 3.55
C THR A 25 -8.06 -0.24 3.69
N ALA A 26 -8.16 -1.03 2.63
CA ALA A 26 -7.63 -2.38 2.61
C ALA A 26 -7.01 -2.70 1.25
N SER A 27 -5.98 -3.54 1.26
CA SER A 27 -5.36 -4.05 0.05
C SER A 27 -5.22 -5.56 0.12
N THR A 28 -5.78 -6.24 -0.88
CA THR A 28 -5.66 -7.70 -1.07
C THR A 28 -4.51 -8.08 -1.99
N VAL A 29 -3.91 -7.10 -2.68
CA VAL A 29 -2.94 -7.33 -3.76
C VAL A 29 -1.59 -6.66 -3.54
N MET A 30 -1.47 -5.77 -2.56
CA MET A 30 -0.22 -5.03 -2.30
C MET A 30 0.53 -5.63 -1.11
N PRO A 31 1.42 -6.61 -1.31
CA PRO A 31 2.48 -6.83 -0.35
C PRO A 31 3.43 -5.64 -0.48
N SER A 32 3.46 -4.78 0.53
CA SER A 32 4.57 -3.84 0.68
C SER A 32 5.62 -4.45 1.60
N LEU A 33 6.85 -3.95 1.57
CA LEU A 33 7.90 -4.25 2.55
C LEU A 33 7.42 -4.05 3.99
N ALA A 34 6.46 -3.16 4.19
CA ALA A 34 5.94 -2.78 5.51
C ALA A 34 4.59 -3.43 5.87
N ALA A 35 3.86 -4.01 4.92
CA ALA A 35 2.50 -4.53 5.16
C ALA A 35 2.21 -5.81 4.38
N ARG A 36 1.52 -6.74 5.05
CA ARG A 36 1.03 -7.99 4.44
C ARG A 36 -0.35 -7.76 3.84
N PRO A 37 -0.70 -8.40 2.70
CA PRO A 37 -2.03 -8.31 2.13
C PRO A 37 -3.12 -8.70 3.14
N MET A 38 -4.31 -8.11 2.98
CA MET A 38 -5.48 -8.45 3.76
C MET A 38 -5.81 -9.94 3.62
N ASN A 39 -5.98 -10.61 4.75
CA ASN A 39 -6.49 -11.97 4.77
C ASN A 39 -8.01 -11.95 4.64
N VAL A 40 -8.54 -12.33 3.48
CA VAL A 40 -9.99 -12.35 3.22
C VAL A 40 -10.69 -13.58 3.79
N SER A 41 -9.96 -14.62 4.21
CA SER A 41 -10.59 -15.85 4.72
C SER A 41 -11.37 -15.64 6.02
N GLU A 42 -10.97 -14.65 6.82
CA GLU A 42 -11.66 -14.28 8.06
C GLU A 42 -13.00 -13.57 7.82
N LEU A 43 -13.22 -13.08 6.59
CA LEU A 43 -14.48 -12.46 6.17
C LEU A 43 -15.51 -13.51 5.72
N CYS A 44 -15.10 -14.78 5.55
CA CYS A 44 -16.03 -15.85 5.22
C CYS A 44 -17.11 -15.99 6.31
N GLY A 45 -18.38 -16.00 5.88
CA GLY A 45 -19.54 -16.12 6.77
C GLY A 45 -19.84 -14.86 7.59
N VAL A 46 -19.35 -13.69 7.17
CA VAL A 46 -19.83 -12.39 7.65
C VAL A 46 -21.16 -12.09 6.95
N ASP A 47 -22.15 -11.62 7.70
CA ASP A 47 -23.49 -11.31 7.19
C ASP A 47 -23.55 -9.90 6.57
N VAL A 48 -22.76 -8.96 7.10
CA VAL A 48 -22.73 -7.56 6.65
C VAL A 48 -21.29 -7.06 6.49
N LEU A 49 -20.98 -6.49 5.33
CA LEU A 49 -19.72 -5.82 5.03
C LEU A 49 -19.93 -4.31 4.97
N VAL A 50 -19.24 -3.57 5.83
CA VAL A 50 -19.25 -2.10 5.88
C VAL A 50 -17.89 -1.60 5.40
N PHE A 51 -17.88 -0.83 4.32
CA PHE A 51 -16.69 -0.14 3.83
C PHE A 51 -16.76 1.33 4.26
N THR A 52 -15.80 1.80 5.04
CA THR A 52 -15.80 3.17 5.56
C THR A 52 -15.07 4.16 4.67
N GLU A 53 -14.31 3.67 3.69
CA GLU A 53 -13.55 4.51 2.77
C GLU A 53 -13.90 4.23 1.31
N HIS A 54 -13.94 5.29 0.51
CA HIS A 54 -14.28 5.26 -0.90
C HIS A 54 -13.05 5.30 -1.79
N PHE A 55 -12.22 4.25 -1.76
CA PHE A 55 -11.24 4.01 -2.82
C PHE A 55 -11.20 2.53 -3.18
N ALA A 56 -12.18 2.10 -3.97
CA ALA A 56 -12.09 0.85 -4.70
C ALA A 56 -11.34 1.12 -6.01
N ILE A 57 -10.02 1.04 -5.99
CA ILE A 57 -9.25 1.02 -7.25
C ILE A 57 -9.33 -0.40 -7.81
N ALA A 58 -10.36 -0.65 -8.61
CA ALA A 58 -10.55 -1.93 -9.29
C ALA A 58 -9.59 -2.03 -10.49
N GLY A 59 -8.59 -2.91 -10.42
CA GLY A 59 -7.83 -3.31 -11.60
C GLY A 59 -6.37 -3.72 -11.35
N SER A 60 -5.90 -4.72 -12.09
CA SER A 60 -4.49 -5.16 -12.13
C SER A 60 -3.54 -4.17 -12.81
N GLU A 61 -4.07 -3.03 -13.28
CA GLU A 61 -3.32 -1.96 -13.95
C GLU A 61 -2.78 -0.90 -12.98
N THR A 62 -3.27 -0.87 -11.74
CA THR A 62 -2.91 0.14 -10.73
C THR A 62 -2.18 -0.46 -9.54
N ASN A 63 -1.24 -1.39 -9.77
CA ASN A 63 -0.26 -1.69 -8.73
C ASN A 63 0.72 -0.51 -8.70
N PRO A 64 0.67 0.40 -7.71
CA PRO A 64 1.54 1.58 -7.67
C PRO A 64 3.02 1.18 -7.61
N LEU A 65 3.34 -0.05 -7.18
CA LEU A 65 4.71 -0.56 -7.22
C LEU A 65 5.27 -0.66 -8.64
N ARG A 66 4.42 -0.77 -9.69
CA ARG A 66 4.88 -0.79 -11.09
C ARG A 66 5.47 0.54 -11.55
N SER A 67 5.10 1.67 -10.96
CA SER A 67 5.69 2.97 -11.30
C SER A 67 7.02 3.23 -10.57
N ILE A 68 7.37 2.44 -9.56
CA ILE A 68 8.60 2.64 -8.78
C ILE A 68 9.86 2.58 -9.66
N PRO A 69 10.07 1.58 -10.54
CA PRO A 69 11.28 1.53 -11.37
C PRO A 69 11.45 2.77 -12.26
N ALA A 70 10.35 3.29 -12.83
CA ALA A 70 10.39 4.50 -13.64
C ALA A 70 10.76 5.74 -12.80
N ALA A 71 10.13 5.90 -11.63
CA ALA A 71 10.43 6.99 -10.71
C ALA A 71 11.89 6.94 -10.23
N VAL A 72 12.42 5.75 -9.92
CA VAL A 72 13.82 5.56 -9.52
C VAL A 72 14.78 5.92 -10.66
N ASN A 73 14.47 5.56 -11.91
CA ASN A 73 15.28 5.96 -13.06
C ASN A 73 15.32 7.49 -13.24
N ASP A 74 14.21 8.19 -13.01
CA ASP A 74 14.17 9.65 -13.06
C ASP A 74 15.02 10.29 -11.97
N VAL A 75 15.00 9.71 -10.76
CA VAL A 75 15.83 10.12 -9.64
C VAL A 75 17.31 10.00 -10.01
N VAL A 76 17.75 8.83 -10.45
CA VAL A 76 19.17 8.58 -10.80
C VAL A 76 19.64 9.55 -11.87
N ARG A 77 18.87 9.72 -12.96
CA ARG A 77 19.21 10.67 -14.02
C ARG A 77 19.34 12.11 -13.54
N THR A 78 18.46 12.53 -12.63
CA THR A 78 18.51 13.88 -12.05
C THR A 78 19.75 14.08 -11.20
N LEU A 79 20.14 13.07 -10.42
CA LEU A 79 21.34 13.10 -9.59
C LEU A 79 22.63 13.08 -10.42
N ASP A 80 22.69 12.26 -11.48
CA ASP A 80 23.83 12.20 -12.41
C ASP A 80 24.07 13.54 -13.12
N ALA A 81 23.00 14.31 -13.35
CA ALA A 81 23.08 15.67 -13.90
C ALA A 81 23.49 16.73 -12.85
N GLY A 82 23.81 16.33 -11.61
CA GLY A 82 24.16 17.24 -10.51
C GLY A 82 22.96 17.95 -9.87
N GLY A 83 21.74 17.49 -10.17
CA GLY A 83 20.49 18.06 -9.67
C GLY A 83 20.08 17.55 -8.28
N CYS A 84 18.92 18.01 -7.82
CA CYS A 84 18.28 17.57 -6.59
C CYS A 84 16.85 17.10 -6.89
N VAL A 85 16.37 16.08 -6.17
CA VAL A 85 15.01 15.53 -6.34
C VAL A 85 14.17 15.83 -5.11
N LEU A 86 13.00 16.42 -5.33
CA LEU A 86 11.95 16.56 -4.33
C LEU A 86 10.76 15.69 -4.74
N ALA A 87 10.46 14.67 -3.94
CA ALA A 87 9.30 13.81 -4.11
C ALA A 87 8.28 14.09 -2.99
N PRO A 88 7.17 14.81 -3.26
CA PRO A 88 6.12 14.99 -2.26
C PRO A 88 5.39 13.67 -2.04
N LEU A 89 5.51 13.13 -0.83
CA LEU A 89 4.83 11.90 -0.42
C LEU A 89 3.64 12.23 0.47
N THR A 90 2.56 11.47 0.30
CA THR A 90 1.38 11.56 1.17
C THR A 90 1.62 10.76 2.46
N SER A 91 0.65 10.76 3.36
CA SER A 91 0.69 9.93 4.58
C SER A 91 0.57 8.41 4.31
N ASP A 92 0.51 7.99 3.04
CA ASP A 92 0.56 6.57 2.69
C ASP A 92 1.98 6.03 2.93
N LEU A 93 2.15 5.45 4.11
CA LEU A 93 3.43 4.91 4.58
C LEU A 93 3.87 3.69 3.77
N ALA A 94 2.95 2.89 3.22
CA ALA A 94 3.32 1.64 2.55
C ALA A 94 3.99 1.91 1.20
N PHE A 95 3.41 2.78 0.37
CA PHE A 95 4.04 3.18 -0.90
C PHE A 95 5.33 3.99 -0.67
N SER A 96 5.32 4.90 0.32
CA SER A 96 6.46 5.75 0.64
C SER A 96 7.69 4.94 1.03
N ILE A 97 7.53 3.90 1.85
CA ILE A 97 8.63 3.01 2.25
C ILE A 97 9.22 2.31 1.02
N GLU A 98 8.39 1.77 0.14
CA GLU A 98 8.83 1.07 -1.06
C GLU A 98 9.64 1.96 -2.00
N LEU A 99 9.15 3.19 -2.22
CA LEU A 99 9.84 4.16 -3.06
C LEU A 99 11.18 4.60 -2.45
N VAL A 100 11.22 4.90 -1.15
CA VAL A 100 12.45 5.32 -0.45
C VAL A 100 13.49 4.21 -0.46
N GLU A 101 13.09 2.97 -0.17
CA GLU A 101 13.95 1.79 -0.21
C GLU A 101 14.52 1.54 -1.62
N ALA A 102 13.67 1.62 -2.65
CA ALA A 102 14.10 1.45 -4.03
C ALA A 102 15.08 2.54 -4.49
N MET A 103 14.81 3.80 -4.14
CA MET A 103 15.73 4.92 -4.40
C MET A 103 17.05 4.74 -3.67
N GLY A 104 17.04 4.37 -2.39
CA GLY A 104 18.25 4.14 -1.60
C GLY A 104 19.15 3.06 -2.19
N ARG A 105 18.56 1.94 -2.63
CA ARG A 105 19.29 0.85 -3.32
C ARG A 105 19.92 1.33 -4.63
N ALA A 106 19.18 2.03 -5.47
CA ALA A 106 19.69 2.52 -6.75
C ALA A 106 20.83 3.53 -6.58
N ILE A 107 20.70 4.48 -5.64
CA ILE A 107 21.75 5.46 -5.34
C ILE A 107 23.02 4.76 -4.82
N SER A 108 22.85 3.72 -4.00
CA SER A 108 23.99 2.97 -3.43
C SER A 108 24.74 2.13 -4.46
N GLN A 109 24.09 1.73 -5.55
CA GLN A 109 24.69 0.95 -6.65
C GLN A 109 25.35 1.82 -7.72
N ALA A 110 24.94 3.09 -7.82
CA ALA A 110 25.47 4.05 -8.80
C ALA A 110 26.75 4.77 -8.31
N LYS A 111 27.11 4.63 -7.03
CA LYS A 111 28.32 5.17 -6.41
C LYS A 111 29.32 4.05 -6.09
#